data_AF-A0A850B120-F1
#
_entry.id   AF-A0A850B120-F1
#
_cell.length_a   1.000
_cell.length_b   1.000
_cell.length_c   1.000
_cell.angle_alpha   90.00
_cell.angle_beta   90.00
_cell.angle_gamma   90.00
#
_symmetry.space_group_name_H-M   'P 1'
#
loop_
_entity.id
_entity.type
_entity.pdbx_description
1 polymer ?
#
loop_
_entity_poly.entity_id
_entity_poly.type
_entity_poly.pdbx_seq_one_letter_code
_entity_poly.pdbx_strand_id
1 'polypeptide(L)'
;MTPALLILLPTLLPYSGPAPIIADLDADGRSETVRLVADGVDALQIRRGRALIASGVPRRWKPWRVEAGDVDGDGVQEILVGVHKSTRYMPRPHHCLFVYRFQRGALKPFWLGSALSRPFTDFAAGFPARGEPSMLYAIELTASGRRTVARYRWNGFGFTLQRRWGDWKSARLVRTSSGDLAVAADGRICVVDRVDRTVRRPVSSSGRIRSHGRNQ
;
A
#
# COMPACT_ATOMS: atom_id res chain seq x y z
N MET A 1 -53.43 10.54 -18.56
CA MET A 1 -52.03 11.02 -18.46
C MET A 1 -51.38 10.25 -17.32
N THR A 2 -50.62 9.22 -17.64
CA THR A 2 -49.90 8.36 -16.67
C THR A 2 -48.54 8.98 -16.35
N PRO A 3 -48.13 9.14 -15.08
CA PRO A 3 -46.81 9.66 -14.77
C PRO A 3 -45.77 8.55 -14.99
N ALA A 4 -44.73 8.86 -15.76
CA ALA A 4 -43.59 7.99 -15.93
C ALA A 4 -42.82 7.90 -14.60
N LEU A 5 -42.75 6.69 -14.04
CA LEU A 5 -41.93 6.37 -12.89
C LEU A 5 -40.45 6.38 -13.31
N LEU A 6 -39.74 7.45 -12.99
CA LEU A 6 -38.30 7.55 -13.21
C LEU A 6 -37.58 6.66 -12.18
N ILE A 7 -37.26 5.43 -12.56
CA ILE A 7 -36.45 4.53 -11.75
C ILE A 7 -35.02 5.06 -11.75
N LEU A 8 -34.60 5.67 -10.63
CA LEU A 8 -33.20 5.99 -10.37
C LEU A 8 -32.44 4.66 -10.20
N LEU A 9 -31.79 4.19 -11.27
CA LEU A 9 -30.80 3.12 -11.15
C LEU A 9 -29.71 3.59 -10.17
N PRO A 10 -29.36 2.80 -9.14
CA PRO A 10 -28.23 3.14 -8.29
C PRO A 10 -26.98 3.20 -9.16
N THR A 11 -26.36 4.38 -9.23
CA THR A 11 -25.04 4.54 -9.81
C THR A 11 -24.10 3.58 -9.08
N LEU A 12 -23.69 2.52 -9.76
CA LEU A 12 -22.64 1.63 -9.30
C LEU A 12 -21.38 2.48 -9.14
N LEU A 13 -21.06 2.89 -7.91
CA LEU A 13 -19.76 3.46 -7.61
C LEU A 13 -18.72 2.44 -8.07
N PRO A 14 -17.77 2.80 -8.96
CA PRO A 14 -16.74 1.87 -9.35
C PRO A 14 -16.05 1.38 -8.08
N TYR A 15 -15.72 0.09 -8.05
CA TYR A 15 -15.01 -0.55 -6.95
C TYR A 15 -13.91 0.38 -6.43
N SER A 16 -14.10 0.91 -5.22
CA SER A 16 -13.09 1.73 -4.54
C SER A 16 -12.05 0.77 -3.99
N GLY A 17 -11.20 0.25 -4.87
CA GLY A 17 -9.97 -0.41 -4.49
C GLY A 17 -9.14 0.47 -3.54
N PRO A 18 -8.05 -0.07 -2.98
CA PRO A 18 -7.17 0.72 -2.12
C PRO A 18 -6.79 2.04 -2.81
N ALA A 19 -6.69 3.10 -2.01
CA ALA A 19 -6.43 4.44 -2.50
C ALA A 19 -5.18 4.47 -3.40
N PRO A 20 -5.19 5.29 -4.47
CA PRO A 20 -4.01 5.48 -5.29
C PRO A 20 -2.82 5.97 -4.46
N ILE A 21 -1.62 5.52 -4.82
CA ILE A 21 -0.38 6.12 -4.33
C ILE A 21 0.09 7.14 -5.33
N ILE A 22 0.67 8.22 -4.83
CA ILE A 22 1.35 9.25 -5.62
C ILE A 22 2.79 9.31 -5.11
N ALA A 23 3.75 9.00 -5.97
CA ALA A 23 5.17 8.93 -5.65
C ALA A 23 6.01 9.18 -6.91
N ASP A 24 7.18 9.79 -6.77
CA ASP A 24 8.20 9.83 -7.82
C ASP A 24 8.94 8.48 -7.78
N LEU A 25 8.63 7.60 -8.73
CA LEU A 25 9.04 6.20 -8.72
C LEU A 25 10.32 5.94 -9.52
N ASP A 26 10.69 6.87 -10.41
CA ASP A 26 11.91 6.80 -11.22
C ASP A 26 12.90 7.95 -10.94
N ALA A 27 12.61 8.77 -9.92
CA ALA A 27 13.41 9.90 -9.48
C ALA A 27 13.64 10.98 -10.55
N ASP A 28 12.68 11.14 -11.48
CA ASP A 28 12.72 12.18 -12.52
C ASP A 28 12.16 13.54 -12.06
N GLY A 29 11.74 13.64 -10.81
CA GLY A 29 11.15 14.82 -10.20
C GLY A 29 9.65 14.98 -10.44
N ARG A 30 9.00 14.04 -11.15
CA ARG A 30 7.56 14.00 -11.38
C ARG A 30 6.97 12.79 -10.67
N SER A 31 5.80 12.96 -10.09
CA SER A 31 5.13 11.84 -9.43
C SER A 31 4.25 11.05 -10.38
N GLU A 32 4.39 9.73 -10.33
CA GLU A 32 3.47 8.76 -10.89
C GLU A 32 2.32 8.48 -9.93
N THR A 33 1.22 8.01 -10.50
CA THR A 33 0.10 7.45 -9.76
C THR A 33 0.08 5.94 -9.92
N VAL A 34 0.17 5.21 -8.80
CA VAL A 34 0.03 3.75 -8.75
C VAL A 34 -1.36 3.37 -8.26
N ARG A 35 -2.03 2.46 -8.96
CA ARG A 35 -3.39 2.01 -8.62
C ARG A 35 -3.56 0.52 -8.81
N LEU A 36 -4.35 -0.08 -7.94
CA LEU A 36 -4.93 -1.38 -8.21
C LEU A 36 -6.25 -1.21 -8.98
N VAL A 37 -6.42 -1.94 -10.07
CA VAL A 37 -7.59 -1.90 -10.95
C VAL A 37 -8.30 -3.26 -10.98
N ALA A 38 -9.61 -3.26 -11.18
CA ALA A 38 -10.42 -4.49 -11.18
C ALA A 38 -10.35 -5.24 -12.53
N ASP A 39 -10.19 -4.50 -13.62
CA ASP A 39 -10.27 -5.03 -14.99
C ASP A 39 -8.88 -5.28 -15.60
N GLY A 40 -8.81 -6.18 -16.59
CA GLY A 40 -7.57 -6.56 -17.29
C GLY A 40 -6.78 -7.73 -16.69
N VAL A 41 -5.74 -8.18 -17.39
CA VAL A 41 -4.89 -9.31 -16.96
C VAL A 41 -3.99 -8.91 -15.77
N ASP A 42 -3.48 -7.68 -15.83
CA ASP A 42 -2.69 -7.04 -14.80
C ASP A 42 -3.58 -6.19 -13.90
N ALA A 43 -3.30 -6.23 -12.60
CA ALA A 43 -4.08 -5.53 -11.61
C ALA A 43 -3.40 -4.26 -11.09
N LEU A 44 -2.11 -4.01 -11.38
CA LEU A 44 -1.41 -2.78 -10.99
C LEU A 44 -1.15 -1.92 -12.23
N GLN A 45 -1.51 -0.64 -12.16
CA GLN A 45 -1.22 0.36 -13.18
C GLN A 45 -0.35 1.48 -12.60
N ILE A 46 0.62 1.93 -13.40
CA ILE A 46 1.42 3.13 -13.16
C ILE A 46 1.05 4.15 -14.23
N ARG A 47 0.72 5.37 -13.80
CA ARG A 47 0.25 6.44 -14.69
C ARG A 47 1.02 7.73 -14.45
N ARG A 48 1.28 8.46 -15.53
CA ARG A 48 1.74 9.86 -15.48
C ARG A 48 0.59 10.75 -15.96
N GLY A 49 -0.06 11.42 -15.00
CA GLY A 49 -1.34 12.09 -15.25
C GLY A 49 -2.39 11.12 -15.82
N ARG A 50 -2.88 11.39 -17.03
CA ARG A 50 -3.84 10.53 -17.72
C ARG A 50 -3.21 9.40 -18.55
N ALA A 51 -1.90 9.40 -18.77
CA ALA A 51 -1.24 8.36 -19.55
C ALA A 51 -0.98 7.11 -18.71
N LEU A 52 -1.37 5.93 -19.20
CA LEU A 52 -0.90 4.65 -18.66
C LEU A 52 0.51 4.41 -19.19
N ILE A 53 1.50 4.34 -18.30
CA ILE A 53 2.91 4.19 -18.70
C ILE A 53 3.46 2.79 -18.41
N ALA A 54 2.86 2.06 -17.47
CA ALA A 54 3.13 0.65 -17.24
C ALA A 54 1.95 -0.05 -16.56
N SER A 55 1.85 -1.36 -16.75
CA SER A 55 1.03 -2.25 -15.94
C SER A 55 1.85 -3.46 -15.49
N GLY A 56 1.35 -4.15 -14.47
CA GLY A 56 1.93 -5.40 -14.02
C GLY A 56 1.16 -6.00 -12.86
N VAL A 57 1.77 -6.98 -12.20
CA VAL A 57 1.16 -7.79 -11.14
C VAL A 57 -0.11 -8.51 -11.64
N PRO A 58 0.00 -9.80 -12.01
CA PRO A 58 -1.13 -10.58 -12.47
C PRO A 58 -2.32 -10.53 -11.51
N ARG A 59 -3.51 -10.21 -12.03
CA ARG A 59 -4.75 -10.18 -11.25
C ARG A 59 -5.07 -11.52 -10.58
N ARG A 60 -4.66 -12.64 -11.19
CA ARG A 60 -4.81 -13.99 -10.60
C ARG A 60 -4.07 -14.14 -9.26
N TRP A 61 -3.11 -13.28 -8.95
CA TRP A 61 -2.42 -13.26 -7.66
C TRP A 61 -3.19 -12.48 -6.59
N LYS A 62 -4.34 -11.89 -6.93
CA LYS A 62 -5.25 -11.20 -6.01
C LYS A 62 -4.52 -10.13 -5.19
N PRO A 63 -3.89 -9.12 -5.83
CA PRO A 63 -3.31 -8.01 -5.10
C PRO A 63 -4.40 -7.26 -4.33
N TRP A 64 -4.11 -6.94 -3.07
CA TRP A 64 -5.10 -6.38 -2.13
C TRP A 64 -4.63 -5.09 -1.48
N ARG A 65 -3.33 -4.80 -1.50
CA ARG A 65 -2.76 -3.54 -1.02
C ARG A 65 -1.53 -3.17 -1.82
N VAL A 66 -1.32 -1.87 -1.95
CA VAL A 66 -0.13 -1.28 -2.56
C VAL A 66 0.39 -0.18 -1.62
N GLU A 67 1.70 -0.04 -1.50
CA GLU A 67 2.40 1.08 -0.84
C GLU A 67 3.63 1.49 -1.67
N ALA A 68 4.22 2.65 -1.38
CA ALA A 68 5.50 3.04 -1.94
C ALA A 68 6.45 3.51 -0.83
N GLY A 69 7.74 3.22 -1.01
CA GLY A 69 8.81 3.66 -0.13
C GLY A 69 10.16 3.18 -0.63
N ASP A 70 11.18 4.02 -0.46
CA ASP A 70 12.59 3.69 -0.71
C ASP A 70 13.03 2.70 0.36
N VAL A 71 12.95 1.38 0.12
CA VAL A 71 13.16 0.37 1.16
C VAL A 71 14.62 -0.01 1.33
N ASP A 72 15.43 0.16 0.30
CA ASP A 72 16.86 -0.19 0.33
C ASP A 72 17.79 1.02 0.51
N GLY A 73 17.26 2.24 0.47
CA GLY A 73 17.95 3.47 0.80
C GLY A 73 18.73 4.06 -0.38
N ASP A 74 18.39 3.69 -1.63
CA ASP A 74 19.04 4.22 -2.83
C ASP A 74 18.49 5.59 -3.29
N GLY A 75 17.46 6.09 -2.61
CA GLY A 75 16.79 7.36 -2.91
C GLY A 75 15.65 7.26 -3.92
N VAL A 76 15.37 6.07 -4.47
CA VAL A 76 14.27 5.80 -5.41
C VAL A 76 13.19 5.00 -4.68
N GLN A 77 11.91 5.29 -4.96
CA GLN A 77 10.84 4.56 -4.28
C GLN A 77 10.55 3.22 -4.94
N GLU A 78 10.59 2.15 -4.16
CA GLU A 78 9.99 0.87 -4.53
C GLU A 78 8.46 0.90 -4.38
N ILE A 79 7.80 -0.02 -5.10
CA ILE A 79 6.38 -0.31 -5.01
C ILE A 79 6.21 -1.64 -4.27
N LEU A 80 5.56 -1.59 -3.12
CA LEU A 80 5.27 -2.76 -2.30
C LEU A 80 3.84 -3.21 -2.57
N VAL A 81 3.64 -4.50 -2.84
CA VAL A 81 2.34 -5.08 -3.22
C VAL A 81 2.04 -6.29 -2.35
N GLY A 82 0.93 -6.24 -1.63
CA GLY A 82 0.36 -7.40 -0.96
C GLY A 82 -0.45 -8.21 -1.95
N VAL A 83 -0.14 -9.50 -2.09
CA VAL A 83 -0.86 -10.45 -2.94
C VAL A 83 -1.41 -11.61 -2.11
N HIS A 84 -2.46 -12.28 -2.59
CA HIS A 84 -3.04 -13.46 -1.95
C HIS A 84 -3.04 -14.65 -2.90
N LYS A 85 -2.02 -15.50 -2.78
CA LYS A 85 -1.78 -16.64 -3.66
C LYS A 85 -1.10 -17.79 -2.95
N SER A 86 -1.14 -18.97 -3.55
CA SER A 86 -0.27 -20.07 -3.17
C SER A 86 1.16 -19.86 -3.70
N THR A 87 2.13 -20.48 -3.05
CA THR A 87 3.53 -20.54 -3.49
C THR A 87 3.97 -21.99 -3.63
N ARG A 88 5.12 -22.23 -4.28
CA ARG A 88 5.63 -23.59 -4.54
C ARG A 88 5.69 -24.44 -3.27
N TYR A 89 6.12 -23.84 -2.15
CA TYR A 89 6.32 -24.54 -0.87
C TYR A 89 5.14 -24.37 0.11
N MET A 90 4.18 -23.49 -0.19
CA MET A 90 2.98 -23.27 0.63
C MET A 90 1.75 -23.27 -0.29
N PRO A 91 1.13 -24.45 -0.52
CA PRO A 91 0.06 -24.62 -1.51
C PRO A 91 -1.27 -24.01 -1.08
N ARG A 92 -1.46 -23.76 0.23
CA ARG A 92 -2.60 -22.99 0.73
C ARG A 92 -2.37 -21.50 0.46
N PRO A 93 -3.31 -20.78 -0.19
CA PRO A 93 -3.20 -19.36 -0.41
C PRO A 93 -2.97 -18.59 0.89
N HIS A 94 -2.05 -17.63 0.86
CA HIS A 94 -1.70 -16.78 1.99
C HIS A 94 -1.21 -15.43 1.47
N HIS A 95 -1.13 -14.44 2.36
CA HIS A 95 -0.59 -13.14 2.00
C HIS A 95 0.91 -13.24 1.75
N CYS A 96 1.34 -12.71 0.61
CA CYS A 96 2.73 -12.54 0.25
C CYS A 96 3.02 -11.05 0.03
N LEU A 97 4.24 -10.62 0.33
CA LEU A 97 4.71 -9.28 0.03
C LEU A 97 5.66 -9.34 -1.16
N PHE A 98 5.33 -8.61 -2.22
CA PHE A 98 6.19 -8.41 -3.37
C PHE A 98 6.67 -6.96 -3.41
N VAL A 99 7.89 -6.76 -3.86
CA VAL A 99 8.51 -5.46 -4.07
C VAL A 99 8.92 -5.36 -5.53
N TYR A 100 8.60 -4.23 -6.13
CA TYR A 100 8.91 -3.92 -7.51
C TYR A 100 9.60 -2.56 -7.58
N ARG A 101 10.41 -2.39 -8.63
CA ARG A 101 10.93 -1.09 -9.04
C ARG A 101 10.27 -0.66 -10.35
N PHE A 102 10.06 0.64 -10.51
CA PHE A 102 9.68 1.21 -11.79
C PHE A 102 10.94 1.77 -12.46
N GLN A 103 11.41 1.11 -13.52
CA GLN A 103 12.65 1.50 -14.19
C GLN A 103 12.49 1.35 -15.70
N ARG A 104 12.94 2.37 -16.43
CA ARG A 104 12.92 2.39 -17.90
C ARG A 104 11.52 2.09 -18.48
N GLY A 105 10.48 2.67 -17.88
CA GLY A 105 9.10 2.50 -18.32
C GLY A 105 8.48 1.13 -18.00
N ALA A 106 9.09 0.32 -17.13
CA ALA A 106 8.59 -1.02 -16.82
C ALA A 106 8.59 -1.32 -15.32
N LEU A 107 7.60 -2.08 -14.88
CA LEU A 107 7.56 -2.66 -13.54
C LEU A 107 8.48 -3.90 -13.50
N LYS A 108 9.53 -3.85 -12.69
CA LYS A 108 10.54 -4.92 -12.56
C LYS A 108 10.46 -5.55 -11.17
N PRO A 109 10.36 -6.89 -11.06
CA PRO A 109 10.42 -7.56 -9.76
C PRO A 109 11.76 -7.24 -9.09
N PHE A 110 11.69 -6.72 -7.86
CA PHE A 110 12.86 -6.49 -7.02
C PHE A 110 12.98 -7.60 -5.97
N TRP A 111 11.86 -7.98 -5.35
CA TRP A 111 11.80 -9.09 -4.40
C TRP A 111 10.42 -9.72 -4.38
N LEU A 112 10.34 -11.05 -4.52
CA LEU A 112 9.08 -11.79 -4.51
C LEU A 112 9.02 -12.72 -3.30
N GLY A 113 8.73 -12.15 -2.13
CA GLY A 113 8.64 -12.90 -0.88
C GLY A 113 7.42 -13.81 -0.78
N SER A 114 7.48 -14.81 0.09
CA SER A 114 6.28 -15.55 0.53
C SER A 114 5.65 -14.80 1.71
N ALA A 115 5.33 -15.49 2.81
CA ALA A 115 5.06 -14.81 4.07
C ALA A 115 6.30 -14.01 4.54
N LEU A 116 6.06 -13.00 5.37
CA LEU A 116 7.11 -12.42 6.22
C LEU A 116 7.48 -13.47 7.30
N SER A 117 7.96 -13.02 8.44
CA SER A 117 8.29 -13.94 9.53
C SER A 117 7.08 -14.71 10.08
N ARG A 118 5.86 -14.21 9.89
CA ARG A 118 4.57 -14.85 10.21
C ARG A 118 3.53 -14.48 9.15
N PRO A 119 2.39 -15.19 9.10
CA PRO A 119 1.23 -14.72 8.34
C PRO A 119 0.87 -13.30 8.78
N PHE A 120 0.62 -12.42 7.82
CA PHE A 120 0.28 -11.02 8.07
C PHE A 120 -1.01 -10.64 7.38
N THR A 121 -1.68 -9.63 7.91
CA THR A 121 -2.99 -9.16 7.45
C THR A 121 -2.94 -7.76 6.85
N ASP A 122 -1.85 -7.03 7.12
CA ASP A 122 -1.71 -5.65 6.72
C ASP A 122 -0.24 -5.24 6.68
N PHE A 123 0.14 -4.25 5.86
CA PHE A 123 1.51 -3.71 5.84
C PHE A 123 1.60 -2.27 5.35
N ALA A 124 2.57 -1.49 5.83
CA ALA A 124 2.82 -0.13 5.36
C ALA A 124 4.33 0.14 5.23
N ALA A 125 4.71 0.98 4.27
CA ALA A 125 6.02 1.60 4.26
C ALA A 125 6.04 2.76 5.28
N GLY A 126 7.12 2.82 6.05
CA GLY A 126 7.39 3.86 7.04
C GLY A 126 7.88 5.16 6.43
N PHE A 127 8.24 6.09 7.31
CA PHE A 127 8.73 7.41 6.94
C PHE A 127 10.17 7.58 7.42
N PRO A 128 11.16 7.25 6.57
CA PRO A 128 12.54 7.46 6.97
C PRO A 128 12.86 8.95 7.09
N ALA A 129 13.84 9.25 7.95
CA ALA A 129 14.57 10.50 7.91
C ALA A 129 15.32 10.64 6.57
N ARG A 130 15.82 11.84 6.27
CA ARG A 130 16.51 12.09 4.99
C ARG A 130 17.73 11.17 4.83
N GLY A 131 17.75 10.41 3.74
CA GLY A 131 18.86 9.51 3.42
C GLY A 131 18.85 8.18 4.19
N GLU A 132 17.78 7.88 4.92
CA GLU A 132 17.58 6.57 5.53
C GLU A 132 16.60 5.70 4.73
N PRO A 133 16.73 4.37 4.77
CA PRO A 133 15.79 3.47 4.14
C PRO A 133 14.46 3.43 4.91
N SER A 134 13.37 3.30 4.16
CA SER A 134 12.02 3.10 4.66
C SER A 134 11.91 1.76 5.37
N MET A 135 11.40 1.79 6.60
CA MET A 135 11.06 0.57 7.33
C MET A 135 9.75 -0.01 6.78
N LEU A 136 9.62 -1.34 6.84
CA LEU A 136 8.34 -2.01 6.59
C LEU A 136 7.66 -2.29 7.93
N TYR A 137 6.39 -1.94 8.05
CA TYR A 137 5.54 -2.32 9.18
C TYR A 137 4.51 -3.34 8.70
N ALA A 138 4.27 -4.40 9.46
CA ALA A 138 3.24 -5.39 9.15
C ALA A 138 2.42 -5.76 10.38
N ILE A 139 1.12 -6.03 10.20
CA ILE A 139 0.27 -6.61 11.24
C ILE A 139 0.32 -8.14 11.08
N GLU A 140 1.10 -8.78 11.92
CA GLU A 140 1.28 -10.23 11.94
C GLU A 140 0.29 -10.93 12.89
N LEU A 141 -0.07 -12.18 12.54
CA LEU A 141 -0.87 -13.07 13.37
C LEU A 141 0.03 -13.89 14.29
N THR A 142 -0.29 -13.93 15.57
CA THR A 142 0.34 -14.81 16.55
C THR A 142 -0.25 -16.23 16.46
N ALA A 143 0.41 -17.21 17.09
CA ALA A 143 -0.11 -18.57 17.18
C ALA A 143 -1.47 -18.64 17.91
N SER A 144 -1.75 -17.72 18.83
CA SER A 144 -3.03 -17.59 19.52
C SER A 144 -4.10 -16.83 18.72
N GLY A 145 -3.81 -16.44 17.47
CA GLY A 145 -4.73 -15.67 16.62
C GLY A 145 -4.83 -14.18 16.97
N ARG A 146 -3.98 -13.69 17.88
CA ARG A 146 -3.86 -12.26 18.21
C ARG A 146 -3.04 -11.54 17.15
N ARG A 147 -3.07 -10.21 17.17
CA ARG A 147 -2.34 -9.35 16.23
C ARG A 147 -1.18 -8.66 16.94
N THR A 148 -0.05 -8.58 16.26
CA THR A 148 1.15 -7.85 16.69
C THR A 148 1.65 -7.00 15.53
N VAL A 149 2.24 -5.84 15.83
CA VAL A 149 2.92 -5.07 14.78
C VAL A 149 4.38 -5.48 14.75
N ALA A 150 4.90 -5.70 13.54
CA ALA A 150 6.27 -6.07 13.27
C ALA A 150 6.94 -4.99 12.42
N ARG A 151 8.14 -4.58 12.80
CA ARG A 151 8.98 -3.64 12.04
C ARG A 151 10.14 -4.39 11.41
N TYR A 152 10.37 -4.17 10.12
CA TYR A 152 11.46 -4.77 9.35
C TYR A 152 12.30 -3.70 8.68
N ARG A 153 13.56 -4.07 8.43
CA ARG A 153 14.51 -3.33 7.62
C ARG A 153 14.97 -4.20 6.45
N TRP A 154 15.15 -3.60 5.29
CA TRP A 154 15.83 -4.26 4.18
C TRP A 154 17.29 -4.59 4.53
N ASN A 155 17.77 -5.75 4.07
CA ASN A 155 19.13 -6.23 4.36
C ASN A 155 19.95 -6.60 3.11
N GLY A 156 19.48 -6.27 1.91
CA GLY A 156 20.10 -6.62 0.63
C GLY A 156 19.55 -7.90 -0.01
N PHE A 157 18.93 -8.79 0.76
CA PHE A 157 18.28 -10.01 0.25
C PHE A 157 16.76 -10.02 0.48
N GLY A 158 16.30 -9.37 1.54
CA GLY A 158 14.91 -9.33 1.94
C GLY A 158 14.72 -8.47 3.19
N PHE A 159 13.70 -8.78 3.97
CA PHE A 159 13.34 -8.06 5.18
C PHE A 159 13.80 -8.79 6.44
N THR A 160 14.69 -8.17 7.21
CA THR A 160 15.04 -8.62 8.56
C THR A 160 14.09 -7.99 9.56
N LEU A 161 13.45 -8.82 10.38
CA LEU A 161 12.67 -8.36 11.52
C LEU A 161 13.58 -7.67 12.52
N GLN A 162 13.24 -6.44 12.90
CA GLN A 162 13.90 -5.73 13.99
C GLN A 162 13.16 -5.88 15.32
N ARG A 163 11.84 -5.72 15.30
CA ARG A 163 11.04 -5.69 16.53
C ARG A 163 9.61 -6.11 16.26
N ARG A 164 8.98 -6.73 17.27
CA ARG A 164 7.52 -6.87 17.37
C ARG A 164 7.02 -6.34 18.69
N TRP A 165 5.80 -5.82 18.70
CA TRP A 165 5.13 -5.43 19.93
C TRP A 165 3.61 -5.41 19.77
N GLY A 166 2.92 -5.43 20.89
CA GLY A 166 1.47 -5.52 20.95
C GLY A 166 0.95 -6.95 20.85
N ASP A 167 -0.24 -7.12 21.41
CA ASP A 167 -0.93 -8.40 21.51
C ASP A 167 -2.44 -8.13 21.57
N TRP A 168 -3.02 -7.89 20.39
CA TRP A 168 -4.36 -7.32 20.26
C TRP A 168 -5.36 -8.32 19.70
N LYS A 169 -6.64 -8.16 20.09
CA LYS A 169 -7.72 -8.93 19.45
C LYS A 169 -7.93 -8.47 18.02
N SER A 170 -7.80 -7.18 17.75
CA SER A 170 -7.93 -6.56 16.42
C SER A 170 -6.85 -5.51 16.23
N ALA A 171 -6.25 -5.44 15.04
CA ALA A 171 -5.30 -4.40 14.70
C ALA A 171 -5.27 -4.17 13.18
N ARG A 172 -5.07 -2.93 12.75
CA ARG A 172 -4.76 -2.54 11.37
C ARG A 172 -3.86 -1.32 11.35
N LEU A 173 -3.12 -1.12 10.27
CA LEU A 173 -2.34 0.10 10.06
C LEU A 173 -3.26 1.20 9.56
N VAL A 174 -3.08 2.41 10.10
CA VAL A 174 -3.82 3.61 9.71
C VAL A 174 -2.86 4.78 9.59
N ARG A 175 -3.23 5.76 8.78
CA ARG A 175 -2.58 7.08 8.77
C ARG A 175 -3.40 8.02 9.64
N THR A 176 -2.73 8.73 10.53
CA THR A 176 -3.35 9.77 11.37
C THR A 176 -3.62 11.03 10.55
N SER A 177 -4.36 11.99 11.12
CA SER A 177 -4.57 13.31 10.48
C SER A 177 -3.27 14.09 10.30
N SER A 178 -2.26 13.86 11.14
CA SER A 178 -0.91 14.42 10.99
C SER A 178 -0.05 13.69 9.96
N GLY A 179 -0.57 12.61 9.35
CA GLY A 179 0.15 11.78 8.38
C GLY A 179 0.99 10.67 9.02
N ASP A 180 1.16 10.65 10.35
CA ASP A 180 1.93 9.64 11.07
C ASP A 180 1.32 8.24 10.86
N LEU A 181 2.18 7.23 10.83
CA LEU A 181 1.75 5.84 10.75
C LEU A 181 1.42 5.34 12.15
N ALA A 182 0.23 4.76 12.30
CA ALA A 182 -0.23 4.23 13.57
C ALA A 182 -0.88 2.86 13.39
N VAL A 183 -0.99 2.15 14.50
CA VAL A 183 -1.80 0.95 14.63
C VAL A 183 -3.10 1.33 15.33
N ALA A 184 -4.22 1.10 14.66
CA ALA A 184 -5.54 1.11 15.29
C ALA A 184 -5.82 -0.28 15.83
N ALA A 185 -5.80 -0.45 17.15
CA ALA A 185 -5.96 -1.74 17.81
C ALA A 185 -6.86 -1.65 19.03
N ASP A 186 -7.85 -2.54 19.12
CA ASP A 186 -8.79 -2.68 20.24
C ASP A 186 -9.37 -1.34 20.73
N GLY A 187 -9.77 -0.49 19.77
CA GLY A 187 -10.36 0.83 20.05
C GLY A 187 -9.34 1.94 20.37
N ARG A 188 -8.03 1.67 20.30
CA ARG A 188 -6.96 2.63 20.58
C ARG A 188 -6.10 2.90 19.35
N ILE A 189 -5.40 4.02 19.35
CA ILE A 189 -4.43 4.40 18.32
C ILE A 189 -3.04 4.46 18.95
N CYS A 190 -2.08 3.73 18.39
CA CYS A 190 -0.68 3.73 18.80
C CYS A 190 0.19 4.16 17.62
N VAL A 191 0.83 5.32 17.69
CA VAL A 191 1.77 5.77 16.64
C VAL A 191 2.99 4.86 16.65
N VAL A 192 3.35 4.34 15.48
CA VAL A 192 4.47 3.42 15.28
C VAL A 192 5.59 4.02 14.44
N ASP A 193 5.27 5.02 13.63
CA ASP A 193 6.25 5.80 12.88
C ASP A 193 5.75 7.23 12.69
N ARG A 194 6.65 8.21 12.82
CA ARG A 194 6.31 9.63 12.71
C ARG A 194 6.86 10.18 11.41
N VAL A 195 6.06 10.99 10.73
CA VAL A 195 6.56 11.73 9.57
C VAL A 195 7.61 12.73 10.06
N ASP A 196 8.79 12.68 9.46
CA ASP A 196 9.78 13.75 9.65
C ASP A 196 9.30 15.02 8.95
N ARG A 197 8.87 16.00 9.75
CA ARG A 197 8.31 17.27 9.27
C ARG A 197 9.36 18.25 8.80
N THR A 198 10.64 17.99 9.07
CA THR A 198 11.76 18.82 8.58
C THR A 198 12.09 18.49 7.13
N VAL A 199 11.67 17.31 6.65
CA VAL A 199 11.85 16.87 5.27
C VAL A 199 10.61 17.28 4.45
N ARG A 200 10.75 18.28 3.56
CA ARG A 200 9.71 18.57 2.56
C ARG A 200 9.57 17.36 1.63
N ARG A 201 8.44 16.66 1.70
CA ARG A 201 8.05 15.61 0.75
C ARG A 201 7.06 16.15 -0.28
N PRO A 202 7.06 15.64 -1.52
CA PRO A 202 5.90 15.80 -2.40
C PRO A 202 4.68 15.19 -1.70
N VAL A 203 3.60 15.97 -1.61
CA VAL A 203 2.44 15.69 -0.77
C VAL A 203 1.67 14.47 -1.28
N SER A 204 1.50 13.44 -0.44
CA SER A 204 0.47 12.42 -0.62
C SER A 204 -0.87 12.99 -0.16
N SER A 205 -1.55 13.74 -1.03
CA SER A 205 -2.89 14.22 -0.72
C SER A 205 -3.87 13.05 -0.80
N SER A 206 -4.32 12.55 0.36
CA SER A 206 -5.61 11.88 0.41
C SER A 206 -6.67 12.85 -0.12
N GLY A 207 -7.39 12.45 -1.16
CA GLY A 207 -8.31 13.30 -1.88
C GLY A 207 -9.42 13.82 -0.97
N ARG A 208 -9.34 15.08 -0.55
CA ARG A 208 -10.46 15.80 0.04
C ARG A 208 -11.39 16.21 -1.10
N ILE A 209 -12.48 15.47 -1.29
CA ILE A 209 -13.56 15.87 -2.19
C ILE A 209 -14.13 17.19 -1.66
N ARG A 210 -13.86 18.29 -2.35
CA ARG A 210 -14.55 19.56 -2.12
C ARG A 210 -15.91 19.46 -2.81
N SER A 211 -16.96 19.31 -2.02
CA SER A 211 -18.34 19.55 -2.48
C SER A 211 -18.45 20.99 -2.96
N HIS A 212 -18.58 21.18 -4.28
CA HIS A 212 -19.01 22.46 -4.84
C HIS A 212 -20.53 22.56 -4.63
N GLY A 213 -20.94 23.43 -3.71
CA GLY A 213 -22.29 23.96 -3.70
C GLY A 213 -22.50 24.78 -4.97
N ARG A 214 -23.49 24.40 -5.79
CA ARG A 214 -24.04 25.27 -6.82
C ARG A 214 -25.11 26.14 -6.16
N ASN A 215 -24.90 27.45 -6.20
CA ASN A 215 -26.00 28.42 -6.18
C ASN A 215 -26.74 28.30 -7.50
N GLN A 216 -28.03 27.98 -7.45
CA GLN A 216 -29.10 28.64 -8.21
C GLN A 216 -30.33 28.69 -7.32
#